data_AF-A0AAU9D384-F1
#
_entry.id   AF-A0AAU9D384-F1
#
_cell.length_a   1.000
_cell.length_b   1.000
_cell.length_c   1.000
_cell.angle_alpha   90.00
_cell.angle_beta   90.00
_cell.angle_gamma   90.00
#
_symmetry.space_group_name_H-M   'P 1'
#
loop_
_entity.id
_entity.type
_entity.pdbx_description
1 polymer ?
#
loop_
_entity_poly.entity_id
_entity_poly.type
_entity_poly.pdbx_seq_one_letter_code
_entity_poly.pdbx_strand_id
1 'polypeptide(L)'
;MAKGKRDAKKTVNYLVGELIGECLAQMGAFSDLEKENQIKEVIIAGVALRNDMIGKINAYKKSDKAKTYFSDLNKELLERVDAQFDKLFEIVKA
;
A
#
# COMPACT_ATOMS: atom_id res chain seq x y z
N MET A 1 -14.53 0.07 8.79
CA MET A 1 -14.76 -0.37 7.40
C MET A 1 -15.20 0.84 6.56
N ALA A 2 -14.64 1.02 5.36
CA ALA A 2 -14.96 2.15 4.48
C ALA A 2 -16.44 2.15 4.07
N LYS A 3 -17.13 3.29 4.16
CA LYS A 3 -18.57 3.40 3.87
C LYS A 3 -18.87 3.82 2.42
N GLY A 4 -17.84 3.96 1.58
CA GLY A 4 -17.96 4.29 0.15
C GLY A 4 -16.61 4.65 -0.49
N LYS A 5 -16.64 5.08 -1.77
CA LYS A 5 -15.43 5.38 -2.55
C LYS A 5 -14.47 6.35 -1.85
N ARG A 6 -14.99 7.41 -1.22
CA ARG A 6 -14.16 8.42 -0.55
C ARG A 6 -13.36 7.80 0.60
N ASP A 7 -14.02 7.02 1.45
CA ASP A 7 -13.37 6.38 2.59
C ASP A 7 -12.36 5.33 2.14
N ALA A 8 -12.72 4.53 1.12
CA ALA A 8 -11.81 3.53 0.57
C ALA A 8 -10.53 4.16 0.02
N LYS A 9 -10.63 5.28 -0.72
CA LYS A 9 -9.44 6.01 -1.20
C LYS A 9 -8.60 6.57 -0.06
N LYS A 10 -9.24 7.09 1.00
CA LYS A 10 -8.52 7.56 2.20
C LYS A 10 -7.75 6.41 2.85
N THR A 11 -8.37 5.24 3.02
CA THR A 11 -7.72 4.05 3.57
C THR A 11 -6.52 3.61 2.72
N VAL A 12 -6.66 3.54 1.39
CA VAL A 12 -5.55 3.23 0.47
C VAL A 12 -4.41 4.23 0.62
N ASN A 13 -4.71 5.53 0.56
CA ASN A 13 -3.69 6.57 0.67
C ASN A 13 -2.98 6.55 2.02
N TYR A 14 -3.71 6.28 3.10
CA TYR A 14 -3.16 6.18 4.44
C TYR A 14 -2.18 5.00 4.54
N LEU A 15 -2.65 3.78 4.26
CA LEU A 15 -1.83 2.58 4.45
C LEU A 15 -0.60 2.54 3.53
N VAL A 16 -0.75 2.92 2.25
CA VAL A 16 0.41 3.02 1.36
C VAL A 16 1.31 4.19 1.75
N GLY A 17 0.74 5.29 2.26
CA GLY A 17 1.51 6.42 2.77
C GLY A 17 2.40 6.03 3.94
N GLU A 18 1.88 5.27 4.91
CA GLU A 18 2.66 4.74 6.03
C GLU A 18 3.80 3.82 5.54
N LEU A 19 3.50 2.90 4.60
CA LEU A 19 4.53 2.04 4.00
C LEU A 19 5.67 2.84 3.35
N ILE A 20 5.33 3.85 2.54
CA ILE A 20 6.34 4.69 1.88
C ILE A 20 7.10 5.54 2.90
N GLY A 21 6.40 6.06 3.92
CA GLY A 21 7.02 6.81 5.00
C GLY A 21 8.08 6.00 5.73
N GLU A 22 7.77 4.75 6.06
CA GLU A 22 8.71 3.83 6.70
C GLU A 22 9.90 3.52 5.77
N CYS A 23 9.65 3.27 4.47
CA CYS A 23 10.73 3.08 3.49
C CYS A 23 11.72 4.27 3.48
N LEU A 24 11.20 5.50 3.46
CA LEU A 24 12.02 6.70 3.46
C LEU A 24 12.79 6.88 4.78
N ALA A 25 12.18 6.55 5.92
CA ALA A 25 12.85 6.57 7.21
C ALA A 25 14.03 5.59 7.25
N GLN A 26 13.84 4.37 6.76
CA GLN A 26 14.90 3.36 6.68
C GLN A 26 16.01 3.78 5.70
N MET A 27 15.67 4.34 4.54
CA MET A 27 16.67 4.89 3.60
C MET A 27 17.55 5.97 4.25
N GLY A 28 16.98 6.83 5.10
CA GLY A 28 17.74 7.84 5.83
C GLY A 28 18.60 7.29 6.98
N ALA A 29 18.31 6.07 7.45
CA ALA A 29 19.00 5.45 8.58
C ALA A 29 20.28 4.69 8.17
N PHE A 30 20.42 4.29 6.90
CA PHE A 30 21.53 3.48 6.41
C PHE A 30 22.38 4.22 5.38
N SER A 31 23.69 3.92 5.37
CA SER A 31 24.66 4.41 4.36
C SER A 31 25.00 3.31 3.35
N ASP A 32 24.01 2.49 2.98
CA ASP A 32 24.17 1.32 2.12
C ASP A 32 23.38 1.52 0.82
N LEU A 33 24.10 1.71 -0.29
CA LEU A 33 23.52 1.97 -1.61
C LEU A 33 22.73 0.78 -2.16
N GLU A 34 23.10 -0.45 -1.82
CA GLU A 34 22.38 -1.64 -2.29
C GLU A 34 21.02 -1.73 -1.62
N LYS A 35 20.99 -1.61 -0.28
CA LYS A 35 19.73 -1.56 0.49
C LYS A 35 18.87 -0.38 0.07
N GLU A 36 19.46 0.78 -0.17
CA GLU A 36 18.73 1.95 -0.65
C GLU A 36 18.00 1.65 -1.98
N ASN A 37 18.67 0.98 -2.92
CA ASN A 37 18.05 0.59 -4.18
C ASN A 37 16.92 -0.44 -4.00
N GLN A 38 17.12 -1.43 -3.14
CA GLN A 38 16.08 -2.41 -2.81
C GLN A 38 14.86 -1.74 -2.15
N ILE A 39 15.07 -0.78 -1.23
CA ILE A 39 13.98 -0.01 -0.62
C ILE A 39 13.25 0.85 -1.66
N LYS A 40 13.95 1.44 -2.63
CA LYS A 40 13.31 2.17 -3.75
C LYS A 40 12.37 1.28 -4.56
N GLU A 41 12.71 -0.01 -4.75
CA GLU A 41 11.81 -0.96 -5.41
C GLU A 41 10.52 -1.19 -4.60
N VAL A 42 10.59 -1.26 -3.26
CA VAL A 42 9.41 -1.33 -2.39
C VAL A 42 8.55 -0.07 -2.51
N ILE A 43 9.18 1.11 -2.59
CA ILE A 43 8.46 2.38 -2.82
C ILE A 43 7.71 2.36 -4.15
N ILE A 44 8.37 1.93 -5.24
CA ILE A 44 7.75 1.82 -6.57
C ILE A 44 6.59 0.84 -6.53
N ALA A 45 6.75 -0.31 -5.87
CA ALA A 45 5.69 -1.29 -5.69
C ALA A 45 4.50 -0.71 -4.88
N GLY A 46 4.78 0.07 -3.83
CA GLY A 46 3.76 0.80 -3.06
C GLY A 46 2.97 1.78 -3.91
N VAL A 47 3.64 2.58 -4.75
CA VAL A 47 2.96 3.51 -5.68
C VAL A 47 2.10 2.77 -6.70
N ALA A 48 2.60 1.66 -7.26
CA ALA A 48 1.85 0.82 -8.17
C ALA A 48 0.61 0.20 -7.50
N LEU A 49 0.76 -0.33 -6.28
CA LEU A 49 -0.34 -0.83 -5.46
C LEU A 49 -1.40 0.25 -5.27
N ARG A 50 -1.02 1.46 -4.85
CA ARG A 50 -1.97 2.56 -4.70
C ARG A 50 -2.73 2.83 -5.99
N ASN A 51 -2.04 2.93 -7.12
CA ASN A 51 -2.69 3.23 -8.40
C ASN A 51 -3.70 2.16 -8.79
N ASP A 52 -3.34 0.88 -8.63
CA ASP A 52 -4.25 -0.25 -8.87
C ASP A 52 -5.49 -0.18 -7.97
N MET A 53 -5.30 -0.03 -6.65
CA MET A 53 -6.42 0.03 -5.70
C MET A 53 -7.34 1.23 -5.95
N ILE A 54 -6.77 2.40 -6.26
CA ILE A 54 -7.56 3.58 -6.65
C ILE A 54 -8.31 3.33 -7.97
N GLY A 55 -7.70 2.64 -8.93
CA GLY A 55 -8.33 2.20 -10.17
C GLY A 55 -9.55 1.32 -9.90
N LYS A 56 -9.40 0.28 -9.08
CA LYS A 56 -10.51 -0.60 -8.65
C LYS A 56 -11.62 0.16 -7.94
N ILE A 57 -11.29 1.10 -7.06
CA ILE A 57 -12.29 1.95 -6.38
C ILE A 57 -13.04 2.84 -7.39
N ASN A 58 -12.33 3.40 -8.37
CA ASN A 58 -12.92 4.24 -9.39
C ASN A 58 -13.86 3.45 -10.30
N ALA A 59 -13.44 2.26 -10.72
CA ALA A 59 -14.19 1.35 -11.60
C ALA A 59 -15.48 0.81 -10.97
N TYR A 60 -15.61 0.84 -9.63
CA TYR A 60 -16.82 0.40 -8.95
C TYR A 60 -18.06 1.14 -9.46
N LYS A 61 -19.01 0.38 -10.02
CA LYS A 61 -20.34 0.86 -10.39
C LYS A 61 -21.29 0.63 -9.22
N LYS A 62 -22.11 1.64 -8.90
CA LYS A 62 -23.02 1.60 -7.75
C LYS A 62 -23.92 0.36 -7.86
N SER A 63 -23.89 -0.47 -6.83
CA SER A 63 -24.68 -1.69 -6.68
C SER A 63 -25.04 -1.92 -5.22
N ASP A 64 -26.00 -2.82 -4.97
CA ASP A 64 -26.41 -3.20 -3.62
C ASP A 64 -25.31 -3.95 -2.84
N LYS A 65 -24.25 -4.38 -3.53
CA LYS A 65 -23.10 -5.10 -2.96
C LYS A 65 -21.92 -4.19 -2.57
N ALA A 66 -22.17 -2.88 -2.40
CA ALA A 66 -21.12 -1.90 -2.07
C ALA A 66 -20.29 -2.29 -0.85
N LYS A 67 -20.95 -2.76 0.22
CA LYS A 67 -20.29 -3.13 1.47
C LYS A 67 -19.32 -4.29 1.29
N THR A 68 -19.76 -5.36 0.61
CA THR A 68 -18.92 -6.53 0.31
C THR A 68 -17.76 -6.12 -0.58
N TYR A 69 -18.02 -5.38 -1.66
CA TYR A 69 -16.97 -4.93 -2.58
C TYR A 69 -15.85 -4.16 -1.88
N PHE A 70 -16.18 -3.16 -1.06
CA PHE A 70 -15.16 -2.38 -0.34
C PHE A 70 -14.53 -3.16 0.82
N SER A 71 -15.22 -4.16 1.39
CA SER A 71 -14.64 -5.05 2.39
C SER A 71 -13.55 -5.93 1.77
N ASP A 72 -13.84 -6.55 0.62
CA ASP A 72 -12.89 -7.41 -0.10
C ASP A 72 -11.69 -6.60 -0.58
N LEU A 73 -11.95 -5.40 -1.10
CA LEU A 73 -10.91 -4.47 -1.54
C LEU A 73 -10.01 -4.01 -0.38
N ASN A 74 -10.56 -3.83 0.81
CA ASN A 74 -9.78 -3.54 2.02
C ASN A 74 -8.95 -4.74 2.46
N LYS A 75 -9.48 -5.97 2.36
CA LYS A 75 -8.73 -7.18 2.68
C LYS A 75 -7.53 -7.33 1.73
N GLU A 76 -7.77 -7.17 0.43
CA GLU A 76 -6.72 -7.21 -0.59
C GLU A 76 -5.64 -6.14 -0.34
N LEU A 77 -6.05 -4.92 0.03
CA LEU A 77 -5.13 -3.84 0.37
C LEU A 77 -4.23 -4.23 1.55
N LEU A 78 -4.81 -4.73 2.65
CA LEU A 78 -4.06 -5.11 3.85
C LEU A 78 -3.04 -6.20 3.52
N GLU A 79 -3.47 -7.29 2.88
CA GLU A 79 -2.59 -8.40 2.51
C GLU A 79 -1.41 -7.94 1.63
N ARG A 80 -1.66 -7.03 0.69
CA ARG A 80 -0.61 -6.53 -0.22
C ARG A 80 0.32 -5.52 0.43
N VAL A 81 -0.17 -4.71 1.37
CA VAL A 81 0.65 -3.79 2.17
C VAL A 81 1.52 -4.59 3.13
N ASP A 82 0.96 -5.57 3.84
CA ASP A 82 1.69 -6.45 4.75
C ASP A 82 2.83 -7.16 4.01
N ALA A 83 2.57 -7.70 2.82
CA ALA A 83 3.60 -8.32 1.98
C ALA A 83 4.72 -7.36 1.55
N GLN A 84 4.46 -6.04 1.45
CA GLN A 84 5.54 -5.07 1.20
C GLN A 84 6.32 -4.75 2.48
N PHE A 85 5.66 -4.70 3.63
CA PHE A 85 6.34 -4.53 4.92
C PHE A 85 7.26 -5.72 5.20
N ASP A 86 6.81 -6.96 4.94
CA ASP A 86 7.66 -8.15 5.08
C ASP A 86 8.93 -8.02 4.23
N LYS A 87 8.81 -7.59 2.97
CA LYS A 87 9.98 -7.33 2.11
C LYS A 87 10.91 -6.26 2.67
N LEU A 88 10.34 -5.15 3.16
CA LEU A 88 11.12 -4.09 3.79
C LEU A 88 11.88 -4.61 5.01
N PHE A 89 11.22 -5.42 5.85
CA PHE A 89 11.86 -6.02 7.03
C PHE A 89 13.01 -6.94 6.67
N GLU A 90 12.88 -7.75 5.62
CA GLU A 90 13.97 -8.61 5.15
C GLU A 90 15.17 -7.79 4.64
N ILE A 91 14.94 -6.70 3.91
CA ILE A 91 16.00 -5.79 3.44
C ILE A 91 16.73 -5.12 4.62
N VAL A 92 15.98 -4.67 5.62
CA VAL A 92 16.52 -3.94 6.77
C VAL A 92 17.25 -4.85 7.75
N LYS A 93 16.82 -6.11 7.90
CA LYS A 93 17.47 -7.11 8.78
C LYS A 93 18.72 -7.74 8.18
N ALA A 94 18.80 -7.86 6.86
CA ALA A 94 19.96 -8.38 6.14
C ALA A 94 21.21 -7.53 6.41
#